data_AF-A0A7S0BFF0-F1
#
_entry.id   AF-A0A7S0BFF0-F1
#
_cell.length_a   1.000
_cell.length_b   1.000
_cell.length_c   1.000
_cell.angle_alpha   90.00
_cell.angle_beta   90.00
_cell.angle_gamma   90.00
#
_symmetry.space_group_name_H-M   'P 1'
#
loop_
_entity.id
_entity.type
_entity.pdbx_description
1 polymer ?
#
loop_
_entity_poly.entity_id
_entity_poly.type
_entity_poly.pdbx_seq_one_letter_code
_entity_poly.pdbx_strand_id
1 'polypeptide(L)'
;MFKPQPTKGRREDGVKVEFVYCDGARDDVQLSGDWTDWRAIQMFHEGGGMWSVVTPVPPGAHEFKFIVDGEWKHSNRHPTIGIDETSLNNVRVVLPEPRIESQKTIAEPPAGSIPLSKTSRAASRASDTGSTTGSATGSAAGSAKGSSKSRTSGGSTKKSGGLFRRR
;
A
#
# COMPACT_ATOMS: atom_id res chain seq x y z
N MET A 1 -14.27 -8.33 35.72
CA MET A 1 -14.80 -8.13 34.36
C MET A 1 -14.28 -6.79 33.85
N PHE A 2 -13.09 -6.76 33.25
CA PHE A 2 -12.54 -5.53 32.69
C PHE A 2 -13.22 -5.27 31.35
N LYS A 3 -14.05 -4.23 31.29
CA LYS A 3 -14.44 -3.65 30.01
C LYS A 3 -13.28 -2.75 29.58
N PRO A 4 -12.59 -3.02 28.45
CA PRO A 4 -11.63 -2.05 27.95
C PRO A 4 -12.39 -0.76 27.64
N GLN A 5 -11.99 0.32 28.31
CA GLN A 5 -12.56 1.65 28.10
C GLN A 5 -12.02 2.19 26.77
N PRO A 6 -12.85 2.82 25.92
CA PRO A 6 -12.36 3.51 24.74
C PRO A 6 -11.48 4.67 25.22
N THR A 7 -10.19 4.60 24.95
CA THR A 7 -9.25 5.67 25.27
C THR A 7 -9.63 6.89 24.45
N LYS A 8 -10.01 7.98 25.14
CA LYS A 8 -10.21 9.29 24.54
C LYS A 8 -8.91 9.75 23.89
N GLY A 9 -8.83 9.51 22.59
CA GLY A 9 -7.78 9.95 21.70
C GLY A 9 -8.21 9.64 20.28
N ARG A 10 -9.34 10.22 19.83
CA ARG A 10 -9.76 10.23 18.42
C ARG A 10 -8.68 10.97 17.63
N ARG A 11 -7.62 10.26 17.27
CA ARG A 11 -6.71 10.66 16.22
C ARG A 11 -7.31 10.13 14.93
N GLU A 12 -7.03 10.80 13.83
CA GLU A 12 -7.20 10.24 12.49
C GLU A 12 -6.09 9.19 12.28
N ASP A 13 -6.08 8.12 13.06
CA ASP A 13 -4.99 7.14 13.22
C ASP A 13 -5.10 5.96 12.25
N GLY A 14 -5.53 6.23 11.02
CA GLY A 14 -5.46 5.29 9.92
C GLY A 14 -4.09 5.31 9.24
N VAL A 15 -3.65 4.15 8.75
CA VAL A 15 -2.55 4.06 7.79
C VAL A 15 -3.00 4.71 6.49
N LYS A 16 -2.16 5.54 5.87
CA LYS A 16 -2.48 6.11 4.56
C LYS A 16 -2.45 5.01 3.52
N VAL A 17 -3.61 4.65 2.97
CA VAL A 17 -3.75 3.62 1.96
C VAL A 17 -4.19 4.25 0.65
N GLU A 18 -3.48 3.92 -0.42
CA GLU A 18 -3.88 4.27 -1.77
C GLU A 18 -4.83 3.21 -2.34
N PHE A 19 -5.93 3.68 -2.90
CA PHE A 19 -6.87 2.89 -3.68
C PHE A 19 -6.84 3.37 -5.12
N VAL A 20 -6.75 2.42 -6.04
CA VAL A 20 -6.67 2.68 -7.49
C VAL A 20 -7.80 1.96 -8.20
N TYR A 21 -8.44 2.66 -9.13
CA TYR A 21 -9.44 2.14 -10.06
C TYR A 21 -9.04 2.43 -11.51
N CYS A 22 -9.02 1.42 -12.35
CA CYS A 22 -8.75 1.55 -13.80
C CYS A 22 -9.51 0.51 -14.63
N ASP A 23 -10.75 0.16 -14.24
CA ASP A 23 -11.63 -0.78 -14.96
C ASP A 23 -12.56 -0.08 -15.98
N GLY A 24 -12.24 1.16 -16.37
CA GLY A 24 -12.95 1.89 -17.42
C GLY A 24 -14.13 2.73 -16.91
N ALA A 25 -13.82 3.81 -16.19
CA ALA A 25 -14.79 4.86 -15.87
C ALA A 25 -14.87 5.89 -17.00
N ARG A 26 -16.04 6.49 -17.21
CA ARG A 26 -16.24 7.53 -18.22
C ARG A 26 -15.95 8.92 -17.66
N ASP A 27 -16.59 9.24 -16.54
CA ASP A 27 -16.71 10.62 -16.07
C ASP A 27 -16.34 10.76 -14.59
N ASP A 28 -16.72 9.80 -13.74
CA ASP A 28 -16.58 9.92 -12.28
C ASP A 28 -16.26 8.60 -11.58
N VAL A 29 -15.39 8.66 -10.56
CA VAL A 29 -15.11 7.55 -9.67
C VAL A 29 -15.03 8.02 -8.22
N GLN A 30 -15.76 7.32 -7.35
CA GLN A 30 -15.74 7.53 -5.91
C GLN A 30 -15.45 6.22 -5.19
N LEU A 31 -14.83 6.33 -4.02
CA LEU A 31 -14.54 5.21 -3.11
C LEU A 31 -15.50 5.26 -1.92
N SER A 32 -16.00 4.11 -1.50
CA SER A 32 -16.81 3.98 -0.30
C SER A 32 -16.47 2.69 0.43
N GLY A 33 -16.35 2.73 1.75
CA GLY A 33 -16.01 1.56 2.56
C GLY A 33 -16.44 1.70 4.01
N ASP A 34 -16.23 0.65 4.79
CA ASP A 34 -16.69 0.61 6.18
C ASP A 34 -16.08 1.73 7.06
N TRP A 35 -14.82 2.11 6.85
CA TRP A 35 -14.13 3.17 7.60
C TRP A 35 -14.68 4.56 7.33
N THR A 36 -15.46 4.72 6.25
CA THR A 36 -16.15 5.97 5.91
C THR A 36 -17.64 5.93 6.27
N ASP A 37 -18.10 4.90 6.98
CA ASP A 37 -19.53 4.57 7.13
C ASP A 37 -20.24 4.50 5.77
N TRP A 38 -19.56 3.97 4.75
CA TRP A 38 -20.02 3.92 3.36
C TRP A 38 -20.33 5.28 2.73
N ARG A 39 -19.81 6.38 3.28
CA ARG A 39 -19.84 7.69 2.61
C ARG A 39 -18.83 7.73 1.46
N ALA A 40 -19.23 8.31 0.34
CA ALA A 40 -18.41 8.43 -0.85
C ALA A 40 -17.26 9.43 -0.66
N ILE A 41 -16.07 9.05 -1.12
CA ILE A 41 -14.87 9.88 -1.23
C ILE A 41 -14.55 10.02 -2.72
N GLN A 42 -14.47 11.26 -3.20
CA GLN A 42 -14.12 11.55 -4.58
C GLN A 42 -12.67 11.09 -4.90
N MET A 43 -12.48 10.39 -6.01
CA MET A 43 -11.15 10.01 -6.50
C MET A 43 -10.61 11.04 -7.49
N PHE A 44 -9.28 11.14 -7.57
CA PHE A 44 -8.57 11.96 -8.54
C PHE A 44 -8.37 11.19 -9.85
N HIS A 45 -8.61 11.85 -10.98
CA HIS A 45 -8.31 11.28 -12.30
C HIS A 45 -6.83 11.50 -12.64
N GLU A 46 -6.06 10.42 -12.67
CA GLU A 46 -4.62 10.44 -13.00
C GLU A 46 -4.37 10.49 -14.52
N GLY A 47 -5.42 10.33 -15.33
CA GLY A 47 -5.33 10.17 -16.77
C GLY A 47 -5.18 8.71 -17.20
N GLY A 48 -5.32 8.45 -18.49
CA GLY A 48 -5.26 7.09 -19.04
C GLY A 48 -6.36 6.14 -18.52
N GLY A 49 -7.47 6.67 -18.01
CA GLY A 49 -8.56 5.90 -17.40
C GLY A 49 -8.26 5.41 -15.99
N MET A 50 -7.22 5.94 -15.33
CA MET A 50 -6.84 5.61 -13.96
C MET A 50 -7.31 6.67 -12.98
N TRP A 51 -7.79 6.21 -11.84
CA TRP A 51 -8.30 7.01 -10.75
C TRP A 51 -7.66 6.56 -9.44
N SER A 52 -7.27 7.50 -8.57
CA SER A 52 -6.70 7.19 -7.25
C SER A 52 -7.24 8.06 -6.13
N VAL A 53 -7.18 7.52 -4.93
CA VAL A 53 -7.35 8.29 -3.70
C VAL A 53 -6.47 7.70 -2.60
N VAL A 54 -5.87 8.57 -1.80
CA VAL A 54 -5.18 8.19 -0.57
C VAL A 54 -6.05 8.62 0.61
N THR A 55 -6.49 7.67 1.42
CA THR A 55 -7.31 7.91 2.62
C THR A 55 -6.70 7.21 3.83
N PRO A 56 -6.79 7.80 5.04
CA PRO A 56 -6.47 7.06 6.26
C PRO A 56 -7.47 5.92 6.44
N VAL A 57 -6.96 4.70 6.62
CA VAL A 57 -7.74 3.49 6.91
C VAL A 57 -7.20 2.87 8.20
N PRO A 58 -8.04 2.60 9.21
CA PRO A 58 -7.60 1.90 10.41
C PRO A 58 -6.89 0.57 10.09
N PRO A 59 -5.99 0.07 10.96
CA PRO A 59 -5.49 -1.29 10.82
C PRO A 59 -6.62 -2.31 11.00
N GLY A 60 -6.73 -3.26 10.07
CA GLY A 60 -7.83 -4.22 10.05
C GLY A 60 -8.14 -4.76 8.65
N ALA A 61 -9.15 -5.62 8.56
CA ALA A 61 -9.76 -6.00 7.29
C ALA A 61 -10.94 -5.07 7.03
N HIS A 62 -10.97 -4.50 5.82
CA HIS A 62 -11.94 -3.48 5.43
C HIS A 62 -12.63 -3.86 4.14
N GLU A 63 -13.95 -3.77 4.13
CA GLU A 63 -14.75 -3.89 2.92
C GLU A 63 -14.95 -2.53 2.26
N PHE A 64 -14.92 -2.52 0.92
CA PHE A 64 -15.11 -1.32 0.13
C PHE A 64 -15.67 -1.62 -1.26
N LYS A 65 -16.19 -0.58 -1.92
CA LYS A 65 -16.69 -0.64 -3.28
C LYS A 65 -16.51 0.71 -3.96
N PHE A 66 -16.46 0.70 -5.28
CA PHE A 66 -16.39 1.92 -6.08
C PHE A 66 -17.78 2.33 -6.55
N ILE A 67 -18.00 3.63 -6.68
CA ILE A 67 -19.15 4.20 -7.38
C ILE A 67 -18.58 4.81 -8.65
N VAL A 68 -18.92 4.23 -9.79
CA VAL A 68 -18.32 4.56 -11.09
C VAL A 68 -19.44 5.01 -12.00
N ASP A 69 -19.40 6.28 -12.40
CA ASP A 69 -20.45 6.91 -13.18
C ASP A 69 -21.86 6.73 -12.55
N GLY A 70 -21.92 6.76 -11.20
CA GLY A 70 -23.14 6.57 -10.42
C GLY A 70 -23.54 5.12 -10.12
N GLU A 71 -22.77 4.13 -10.61
CA GLU A 71 -23.06 2.70 -10.41
C GLU A 71 -22.07 2.05 -9.42
N TRP A 72 -22.59 1.23 -8.52
CA TRP A 72 -21.76 0.46 -7.60
C TRP A 72 -21.02 -0.67 -8.31
N LYS A 73 -19.69 -0.61 -8.34
CA LYS A 73 -18.81 -1.59 -8.99
C LYS A 73 -17.71 -2.04 -8.05
N HIS A 74 -17.41 -3.34 -8.07
CA HIS A 74 -16.15 -3.84 -7.53
C HIS A 74 -15.08 -3.75 -8.62
N SER A 75 -13.82 -3.69 -8.23
CA SER A 75 -12.68 -3.77 -9.14
C SER A 75 -12.15 -5.20 -9.21
N ASN A 76 -11.72 -5.61 -10.41
CA ASN A 76 -11.09 -6.91 -10.66
C ASN A 76 -9.64 -7.00 -10.18
N ARG A 77 -9.06 -5.89 -9.69
CA ARG A 77 -7.68 -5.81 -9.20
C ARG A 77 -7.56 -5.91 -7.68
N HIS A 78 -8.68 -6.03 -6.99
CA HIS A 78 -8.71 -6.21 -5.54
C HIS A 78 -9.45 -7.50 -5.19
N PRO A 79 -9.05 -8.21 -4.12
CA PRO A 79 -9.79 -9.37 -3.64
C PRO A 79 -11.25 -9.00 -3.34
N THR A 80 -12.16 -9.96 -3.45
CA THR A 80 -13.59 -9.75 -3.22
C THR A 80 -14.17 -10.69 -2.16
N ILE A 81 -15.22 -10.26 -1.50
CA ILE A 81 -16.06 -11.05 -0.59
C ILE A 81 -17.54 -10.81 -0.94
N GLY A 82 -18.36 -11.85 -0.84
CA GLY A 82 -19.78 -11.82 -1.23
C GLY A 82 -20.21 -13.18 -1.79
N ILE A 83 -21.52 -13.39 -1.91
CA ILE A 83 -22.10 -14.65 -2.42
C ILE A 83 -22.47 -14.51 -3.89
N ASP A 84 -22.94 -13.32 -4.29
CA ASP A 84 -23.43 -12.99 -5.62
C ASP A 84 -22.97 -11.59 -6.05
N GLU A 85 -23.18 -11.24 -7.31
CA GLU A 85 -22.74 -9.96 -7.87
C GLU A 85 -23.29 -8.73 -7.13
N THR A 86 -24.46 -8.85 -6.51
CA THR A 86 -25.09 -7.77 -5.77
C THR A 86 -24.42 -7.53 -4.42
N SER A 87 -23.96 -8.60 -3.78
CA SER A 87 -23.28 -8.59 -2.48
C SER A 87 -21.74 -8.51 -2.58
N LEU A 88 -21.17 -8.57 -3.80
CA LEU A 88 -19.73 -8.47 -3.99
C LEU A 88 -19.19 -7.09 -3.59
N ASN A 89 -18.32 -7.10 -2.58
CA ASN A 89 -17.47 -5.99 -2.18
C ASN A 89 -16.01 -6.37 -2.41
N ASN A 90 -15.13 -5.39 -2.58
CA ASN A 90 -13.70 -5.62 -2.47
C ASN A 90 -13.28 -5.64 -0.99
N VAL A 91 -12.17 -6.30 -0.69
CA VAL A 91 -11.58 -6.37 0.66
C VAL A 91 -10.11 -5.95 0.66
N ARG A 92 -9.71 -5.15 1.66
CA ARG A 92 -8.34 -4.72 1.89
C ARG A 92 -7.92 -5.02 3.32
N VAL A 93 -6.78 -5.67 3.49
CA VAL A 93 -6.16 -5.84 4.81
C VAL A 93 -5.10 -4.77 4.99
N VAL A 94 -5.25 -3.97 6.05
CA VAL A 94 -4.35 -2.88 6.43
C VAL A 94 -3.60 -3.29 7.69
N LEU A 95 -2.28 -3.37 7.57
CA LEU A 95 -1.41 -3.67 8.71
C LEU A 95 -1.11 -2.40 9.49
N PRO A 96 -0.95 -2.46 10.82
CA PRO A 96 -0.51 -1.30 11.58
C PRO A 96 0.90 -0.87 11.16
N GLU A 97 1.20 0.43 11.29
CA GLU A 97 2.56 0.93 11.10
C GLU A 97 3.54 0.15 11.98
N PRO A 98 4.70 -0.28 11.46
CA PRO A 98 5.67 -1.00 12.25
C PRO A 98 6.16 -0.10 13.38
N ARG A 99 5.92 -0.53 14.62
CA ARG A 99 6.45 0.17 15.80
C ARG A 99 7.95 -0.03 15.84
N ILE A 100 8.71 0.95 15.33
CA ILE A 100 10.16 1.00 15.57
C ILE A 100 10.33 1.31 17.07
N GLU A 101 10.53 0.26 17.85
CA GLU A 101 10.89 0.37 19.26
C GLU A 101 12.30 0.98 19.34
N SER A 102 12.38 2.30 19.52
CA SER A 102 13.64 2.98 19.81
C SER A 102 14.30 2.27 20.99
N GLN A 103 15.45 1.64 20.74
CA GLN A 103 16.19 0.88 21.73
C GLN A 103 16.41 1.70 23.00
N LYS A 104 15.83 1.20 24.11
CA LYS A 104 16.40 1.18 25.46
C LYS A 104 17.57 2.15 25.67
N THR A 105 17.29 3.40 26.04
CA THR A 105 18.30 4.26 26.67
C THR A 105 18.80 3.53 27.92
N ILE A 106 20.08 3.17 27.89
CA ILE A 106 20.82 2.60 29.02
C ILE A 106 20.68 3.58 30.19
N ALA A 107 20.33 3.06 31.37
CA ALA A 107 20.14 3.82 32.58
C ALA A 107 21.29 4.82 32.81
N GLU A 108 20.93 6.08 33.02
CA GLU A 108 21.79 7.11 33.56
C GLU A 108 22.22 6.66 34.98
N PRO A 109 23.52 6.56 35.32
CA PRO A 109 23.93 6.25 36.69
C PRO A 109 23.57 7.42 37.60
N PRO A 110 23.04 7.20 38.82
CA PRO A 110 22.68 8.28 39.72
C PRO A 110 23.93 9.09 40.07
N ALA A 111 23.83 10.41 39.86
CA ALA A 111 24.85 11.37 40.21
C ALA A 111 25.22 11.26 41.70
N GLY A 112 26.51 11.07 41.98
CA GLY A 112 27.06 11.35 43.30
C GLY A 112 28.06 10.33 43.84
N SER A 113 29.28 10.33 43.30
CA SER A 113 30.51 10.20 44.11
C SER A 113 31.76 10.23 43.20
N ILE A 114 32.57 11.29 43.33
CA ILE A 114 34.01 11.25 43.03
C ILE A 114 34.72 11.30 44.39
N PRO A 115 35.75 10.48 44.64
CA PRO A 115 37.06 11.11 44.75
C PRO A 115 38.19 10.42 43.97
N LEU A 116 39.07 11.31 43.53
CA LEU A 116 40.34 11.22 42.82
C LEU A 116 41.42 10.42 43.56
N SER A 117 42.21 9.61 42.84
CA SER A 117 43.64 9.45 43.18
C SER A 117 44.50 9.21 41.92
N LYS A 118 45.65 9.88 41.92
CA LYS A 118 46.63 10.03 40.82
C LYS A 118 47.67 8.89 40.80
N THR A 119 48.32 8.76 39.63
CA THR A 119 49.67 8.18 39.36
C THR A 119 49.74 6.64 39.40
N SER A 120 50.42 5.90 38.51
CA SER A 120 51.63 6.18 37.72
C SER A 120 51.87 5.21 36.54
N ARG A 121 52.36 5.77 35.42
CA ARG A 121 53.55 5.39 34.59
C ARG A 121 53.71 4.02 33.88
N ALA A 122 54.27 4.14 32.65
CA ALA A 122 55.06 3.23 31.79
C ALA A 122 54.27 2.40 30.75
N ALA A 123 54.33 2.76 29.45
CA ALA A 123 55.34 2.41 28.41
C ALA A 123 55.26 0.93 27.97
N SER A 124 54.95 0.57 26.72
CA SER A 124 55.86 0.64 25.55
C SER A 124 55.16 0.04 24.30
N ARG A 125 55.24 0.72 23.14
CA ARG A 125 55.85 0.32 21.85
C ARG A 125 55.55 -1.08 21.27
N ALA A 126 54.91 -1.09 20.08
CA ALA A 126 55.30 -1.74 18.81
C ALA A 126 54.06 -1.74 17.88
N SER A 127 53.98 -0.96 16.80
CA SER A 127 54.50 -1.19 15.43
C SER A 127 54.08 -2.53 14.80
N ASP A 128 53.04 -2.48 13.97
CA ASP A 128 52.86 -3.36 12.80
C ASP A 128 51.95 -2.59 11.81
N THR A 129 52.49 -1.88 10.80
CA THR A 129 52.78 -2.32 9.42
C THR A 129 51.67 -3.13 8.75
N GLY A 130 51.17 -2.64 7.60
CA GLY A 130 50.42 -3.49 6.65
C GLY A 130 49.32 -2.84 5.83
N SER A 131 49.67 -1.94 4.91
CA SER A 131 48.85 -1.53 3.76
C SER A 131 48.64 -2.68 2.78
N THR A 132 47.46 -2.80 2.15
CA THR A 132 47.29 -3.18 0.72
C THR A 132 45.79 -3.36 0.39
N THR A 133 45.16 -2.48 -0.41
CA THR A 133 44.99 -2.43 -1.89
C THR A 133 44.00 -3.43 -2.51
N GLY A 134 43.23 -2.94 -3.49
CA GLY A 134 42.55 -3.72 -4.55
C GLY A 134 41.02 -3.76 -4.44
N SER A 135 40.27 -2.87 -5.09
CA SER A 135 39.83 -2.92 -6.52
C SER A 135 38.81 -4.05 -6.78
N ALA A 136 37.51 -3.78 -6.97
CA ALA A 136 36.86 -3.25 -8.18
C ALA A 136 37.01 -4.16 -9.42
N THR A 137 35.94 -4.90 -9.76
CA THR A 137 35.52 -5.43 -11.09
C THR A 137 34.15 -6.10 -10.86
N GLY A 138 33.08 -5.99 -11.64
CA GLY A 138 32.80 -5.41 -12.95
C GLY A 138 31.49 -6.05 -13.46
N SER A 139 30.67 -5.26 -14.19
CA SER A 139 29.94 -5.61 -15.44
C SER A 139 28.95 -6.82 -15.45
N ALA A 140 27.85 -6.89 -16.20
CA ALA A 140 27.18 -6.09 -17.24
C ALA A 140 25.71 -6.62 -17.33
N ALA A 141 24.70 -5.76 -17.52
CA ALA A 141 24.01 -5.49 -18.80
C ALA A 141 23.91 -6.65 -19.81
N GLY A 142 22.67 -7.06 -20.14
CA GLY A 142 22.37 -7.97 -21.26
C GLY A 142 20.86 -8.09 -21.54
N SER A 143 20.38 -7.34 -22.53
CA SER A 143 19.02 -7.38 -23.09
C SER A 143 18.83 -8.49 -24.12
N ALA A 144 17.62 -9.07 -24.25
CA ALA A 144 17.01 -9.54 -25.51
C ALA A 144 15.53 -9.92 -25.26
N LYS A 145 14.56 -9.14 -25.74
CA LYS A 145 13.83 -9.34 -27.02
C LYS A 145 13.24 -10.75 -27.22
N GLY A 146 11.94 -10.89 -26.94
CA GLY A 146 11.07 -11.94 -27.47
C GLY A 146 9.81 -11.32 -28.08
N SER A 147 9.81 -11.17 -29.41
CA SER A 147 8.62 -10.85 -30.20
C SER A 147 7.81 -12.11 -30.46
N SER A 148 6.50 -12.06 -30.26
CA SER A 148 5.56 -12.93 -30.96
C SER A 148 4.34 -12.12 -31.40
N LYS A 149 4.31 -11.84 -32.70
CA LYS A 149 3.14 -11.37 -33.45
C LYS A 149 2.24 -12.56 -33.79
N SER A 150 1.01 -12.20 -34.19
CA SER A 150 0.02 -12.97 -34.97
C SER A 150 -1.07 -13.61 -34.08
N ARG A 151 -2.37 -13.53 -34.40
CA ARG A 151 -3.06 -13.32 -35.68
C ARG A 151 -4.38 -12.57 -35.49
N THR A 152 -4.63 -11.65 -36.40
CA THR A 152 -5.96 -11.16 -36.78
C THR A 152 -6.66 -12.22 -37.65
N SER A 153 -7.94 -12.50 -37.38
CA SER A 153 -8.86 -13.02 -38.40
C SER A 153 -10.20 -12.31 -38.24
N GLY A 154 -10.55 -11.55 -39.27
CA GLY A 154 -11.85 -10.90 -39.39
C GLY A 154 -12.97 -11.89 -39.70
N GLY A 155 -14.20 -11.44 -39.43
CA GLY A 155 -15.43 -12.13 -39.81
C GLY A 155 -16.59 -11.15 -39.69
N SER A 156 -16.90 -10.46 -40.79
CA SER A 156 -18.07 -9.60 -40.97
C SER A 156 -19.26 -10.43 -41.42
N THR A 157 -20.41 -10.34 -40.74
CA THR A 157 -21.71 -10.57 -41.38
C THR A 157 -22.81 -9.69 -40.77
N LYS A 158 -23.34 -8.80 -41.62
CA LYS A 158 -24.69 -8.21 -41.55
C LYS A 158 -25.76 -9.30 -41.65
N LYS A 159 -26.89 -9.13 -40.95
CA LYS A 159 -28.29 -9.37 -41.40
C LYS A 159 -29.23 -8.94 -40.24
N SER A 160 -29.94 -7.81 -40.32
CA SER A 160 -31.22 -7.57 -41.00
C SER A 160 -32.43 -8.33 -40.42
N GLY A 161 -33.39 -7.57 -39.88
CA GLY A 161 -34.84 -7.84 -39.98
C GLY A 161 -35.47 -8.64 -38.84
N GLY A 162 -36.49 -8.07 -38.19
CA GLY A 162 -37.29 -8.82 -37.23
C GLY A 162 -38.26 -8.02 -36.39
N LEU A 163 -39.11 -7.21 -37.02
CA LEU A 163 -40.30 -6.60 -36.44
C LEU A 163 -41.23 -7.67 -35.86
N PHE A 164 -41.55 -7.64 -34.56
CA PHE A 164 -42.84 -8.14 -34.07
C PHE A 164 -43.34 -7.27 -32.91
N ARG A 165 -44.39 -6.50 -33.22
CA ARG A 165 -45.35 -5.92 -32.27
C ARG A 165 -46.46 -6.94 -32.02
N ARG A 166 -47.21 -6.66 -30.93
CA ARG A 166 -48.53 -7.19 -30.51
C ARG A 166 -48.39 -8.34 -29.50
N ARG A 167 -49.15 -8.38 -28.42
CA ARG A 167 -50.33 -7.61 -28.01
C ARG A 167 -50.43 -7.67 -26.49
#